data_AF-A0A0L0FLY5-F1
#
_entry.id   AF-A0A0L0FLY5-F1
#
_cell.length_a   1.000
_cell.length_b   1.000
_cell.length_c   1.000
_cell.angle_alpha   90.00
_cell.angle_beta   90.00
_cell.angle_gamma   90.00
#
_symmetry.space_group_name_H-M   'P 1'
#
loop_
_entity.id
_entity.type
_entity.pdbx_description
1 polymer ?
#
loop_
_entity_poly.entity_id
_entity_poly.type
_entity_poly.pdbx_seq_one_letter_code
_entity_poly.pdbx_strand_id
1 'polypeptide(L)'
;MEGSANLEIVVDPKTSSTGQSSIELESVGSMVTSSSSGQVHDKLDVLKSPLVGTFESTSCPKKNQFFIPSSPLKISSEDEIRDAHCSTEYDTRQKYKARVEEVRKAYNLYSWVLALIVYPLVFLLGALFYWLTSSAADEDIVLQKGYMAFTYVCIAHGGTVVCLLLLVVFFVKYWNEPEVRSRHHGFIVHYCVCAFLLEVSVLCTAALLLQITSLKGLNADGKTLNEVWVQTVFVSLVFMNFCALSTIVPIVARMHYIFELTGNRNIEPRYWKVPVFYLVLYVCTSFTSLMACRYIKDDCTTAETYSGTITFLVVCIVHYYVCAWRARSARKSFNDYWGNVRMFTTFTIFVGSVVSFGMVVNHPLNVIILWFYEPLMKVWIFGLEHFAFVAVRVLSRHWKGVETLSNIDMTGDHYREMAYTEGVVGLLKIEETAALFLEFSRKTVRQESILFLVAVLKGRTCRTKAEQEATRKHILETYIATQSVHQVNISHLERNTIIGRLSNKQYTESVPMEVFDGAFREITLLVTSNLLATFLASEEYQAWTQKMDREDKLVALLRQNQLLNVC
;
A
#
# COMPACT_ATOMS: atom_id res chain seq x y z
N MET A 1 9.22 13.16 -67.55
CA MET A 1 10.15 14.25 -67.90
C MET A 1 10.44 15.01 -66.61
N GLU A 2 11.73 15.03 -66.25
CA GLU A 2 12.45 16.05 -65.45
C GLU A 2 11.80 16.61 -64.16
N GLY A 3 12.47 16.69 -63.01
CA GLY A 3 13.91 16.58 -62.78
C GLY A 3 14.25 16.50 -61.29
N SER A 4 15.45 15.98 -61.06
CA SER A 4 16.15 15.99 -59.78
C SER A 4 16.57 17.40 -59.40
N ALA A 5 16.52 17.70 -58.10
CA ALA A 5 17.41 18.68 -57.48
C ALA A 5 17.90 18.11 -56.14
N ASN A 6 19.23 18.04 -56.04
CA ASN A 6 20.03 17.56 -54.93
C ASN A 6 20.56 18.75 -54.12
N LEU A 7 20.88 18.47 -52.85
CA LEU A 7 21.73 19.25 -51.92
C LEU A 7 21.13 20.59 -51.43
N GLU A 8 21.34 21.03 -50.19
CA GLU A 8 22.61 21.07 -49.46
C GLU A 8 22.39 21.12 -47.94
N ILE A 9 23.22 20.38 -47.20
CA ILE A 9 23.31 20.43 -45.75
C ILE A 9 24.32 21.52 -45.39
N VAL A 10 23.87 22.54 -44.65
CA VAL A 10 24.76 23.52 -44.00
C VAL A 10 24.66 23.30 -42.49
N VAL A 11 25.75 22.78 -41.92
CA VAL A 11 26.02 22.77 -40.48
C VAL A 11 26.89 23.98 -40.20
N ASP A 12 26.46 24.83 -39.26
CA ASP A 12 27.34 25.83 -38.67
C ASP A 12 27.28 25.75 -37.14
N PRO A 13 28.43 25.67 -36.42
CA PRO A 13 28.46 25.51 -34.98
C PRO A 13 28.88 26.79 -34.24
N LYS A 14 28.46 26.84 -32.97
CA LYS A 14 28.93 27.71 -31.86
C LYS A 14 28.33 29.11 -31.78
N THR A 15 27.72 29.39 -30.62
CA THR A 15 28.24 30.42 -29.70
C THR A 15 27.69 30.21 -28.29
N SER A 16 28.61 30.28 -27.34
CA SER A 16 28.41 30.33 -25.90
C SER A 16 28.01 31.74 -25.45
N SER A 17 27.11 31.86 -24.47
CA SER A 17 27.21 32.94 -23.48
C SER A 17 26.41 32.64 -22.22
N THR A 18 27.14 32.66 -21.11
CA THR A 18 26.71 32.87 -19.72
C THR A 18 25.73 34.02 -19.54
N GLY A 19 24.74 33.84 -18.66
CA GLY A 19 23.89 34.92 -18.15
C GLY A 19 23.33 34.56 -16.78
N GLN A 20 24.03 34.98 -15.72
CA GLN A 20 23.47 35.13 -14.38
C GLN A 20 22.47 36.28 -14.39
N SER A 21 21.29 36.07 -13.79
CA SER A 21 20.57 37.15 -13.12
C SER A 21 19.79 36.59 -11.94
N SER A 22 19.99 37.27 -10.83
CA SER A 22 19.39 37.12 -9.51
C SER A 22 18.16 38.05 -9.38
N ILE A 23 17.47 37.94 -8.24
CA ILE A 23 16.44 38.86 -7.68
C ILE A 23 15.02 38.47 -8.18
N GLU A 24 13.96 38.29 -7.37
CA GLU A 24 13.50 39.07 -6.21
C GLU A 24 12.58 38.22 -5.30
N LEU A 25 12.71 38.43 -3.98
CA LEU A 25 11.76 38.02 -2.95
C LEU A 25 10.72 39.13 -2.82
N GLU A 26 9.44 38.81 -2.93
CA GLU A 26 8.38 39.65 -2.37
C GLU A 26 7.47 38.84 -1.44
N SER A 27 7.38 39.37 -0.22
CA SER A 27 6.46 39.00 0.84
C SER A 27 5.20 39.86 0.76
N VAL A 28 4.03 39.23 0.70
CA VAL A 28 2.72 39.80 1.12
C VAL A 28 1.89 38.57 1.52
N GLY A 29 1.14 38.47 2.60
CA GLY A 29 0.65 39.41 3.58
C GLY A 29 -0.52 38.68 4.26
N SER A 30 -0.60 38.84 5.57
CA SER A 30 -1.62 38.30 6.47
C SER A 30 -3.06 38.58 6.01
N MET A 31 -3.98 37.62 6.20
CA MET A 31 -5.34 37.96 6.59
C MET A 31 -5.96 36.90 7.51
N VAL A 32 -6.43 37.40 8.65
CA VAL A 32 -7.17 36.78 9.74
C VAL A 32 -8.67 36.88 9.45
N THR A 33 -9.44 35.84 9.81
CA THR A 33 -10.83 35.88 10.36
C THR A 33 -11.22 34.43 10.74
N SER A 34 -11.25 34.06 12.02
CA SER A 34 -12.44 34.07 12.93
C SER A 34 -13.64 33.30 12.34
N SER A 35 -13.93 32.08 12.80
CA SER A 35 -14.75 31.72 13.99
C SER A 35 -16.18 31.31 13.60
N SER A 36 -16.61 30.10 13.95
CA SER A 36 -17.87 29.88 14.69
C SER A 36 -18.13 28.39 14.93
N SER A 37 -18.24 28.07 16.21
CA SER A 37 -18.84 26.91 16.83
C SER A 37 -20.31 26.67 16.45
N GLY A 38 -20.74 25.41 16.46
CA GLY A 38 -22.16 25.04 16.45
C GLY A 38 -22.36 23.57 16.79
N GLN A 39 -22.51 23.26 18.08
CA GLN A 39 -23.09 22.00 18.58
C GLN A 39 -24.62 22.03 18.43
N VAL A 40 -25.25 20.93 18.00
CA VAL A 40 -26.62 20.54 18.41
C VAL A 40 -26.72 19.01 18.53
N HIS A 41 -27.41 18.60 19.57
CA HIS A 41 -27.65 17.26 20.11
C HIS A 41 -28.78 16.44 19.43
N ASP A 42 -28.67 15.12 19.61
CA ASP A 42 -29.69 14.06 19.87
C ASP A 42 -30.84 13.74 18.88
N LYS A 43 -30.96 12.44 18.48
CA LYS A 43 -31.84 11.41 19.10
C LYS A 43 -32.01 10.13 18.24
N LEU A 44 -31.90 8.97 18.92
CA LEU A 44 -32.67 7.68 18.90
C LEU A 44 -33.19 7.09 17.56
N ASP A 45 -33.27 5.77 17.26
CA ASP A 45 -33.63 4.56 18.03
C ASP A 45 -33.09 3.29 17.31
N VAL A 46 -32.52 2.29 18.01
CA VAL A 46 -33.13 1.01 18.47
C VAL A 46 -33.74 0.10 17.37
N LEU A 47 -33.09 -1.04 17.10
CA LEU A 47 -33.78 -2.33 16.90
C LEU A 47 -32.89 -3.50 17.32
N LYS A 48 -33.53 -4.41 18.06
CA LYS A 48 -33.00 -5.51 18.88
C LYS A 48 -32.78 -6.80 18.06
N SER A 49 -31.64 -7.48 18.33
CA SER A 49 -31.37 -8.92 18.62
C SER A 49 -32.33 -10.05 18.16
N PRO A 50 -32.00 -11.36 18.35
CA PRO A 50 -30.70 -12.08 18.40
C PRO A 50 -30.72 -13.38 17.54
N LEU A 51 -29.59 -14.10 17.46
CA LEU A 51 -29.62 -15.58 17.34
C LEU A 51 -28.44 -16.20 18.09
N VAL A 52 -28.83 -17.07 19.03
CA VAL A 52 -28.03 -17.84 19.99
C VAL A 52 -27.59 -19.14 19.31
N GLY A 53 -26.33 -19.54 19.51
CA GLY A 53 -25.80 -20.85 19.13
C GLY A 53 -24.95 -21.41 20.26
N THR A 54 -25.53 -22.35 21.00
CA THR A 54 -24.94 -23.17 22.06
C THR A 54 -23.82 -24.07 21.52
N PHE A 55 -22.68 -24.11 22.21
CA PHE A 55 -21.65 -25.14 21.98
C PHE A 55 -21.66 -26.15 23.13
N GLU A 56 -21.94 -27.41 22.78
CA GLU A 56 -21.90 -28.57 23.65
C GLU A 56 -20.47 -29.01 23.93
N SER A 57 -20.24 -29.37 25.19
CA SER A 57 -19.04 -30.00 25.72
C SER A 57 -18.95 -31.47 25.33
N THR A 58 -17.80 -31.92 24.83
CA THR A 58 -17.49 -33.36 24.79
C THR A 58 -16.06 -33.65 25.29
N SER A 59 -16.03 -34.23 26.49
CA SER A 59 -15.21 -35.35 26.97
C SER A 59 -13.71 -35.48 26.60
N CYS A 60 -12.88 -35.51 27.66
CA CYS A 60 -11.56 -36.15 27.72
C CYS A 60 -11.58 -37.62 27.27
N PRO A 61 -10.41 -38.15 26.85
CA PRO A 61 -9.88 -39.30 27.60
C PRO A 61 -8.35 -39.35 27.80
N LYS A 62 -8.01 -39.88 28.99
CA LYS A 62 -6.97 -40.87 29.35
C LYS A 62 -5.47 -40.49 29.33
N LYS A 63 -4.96 -40.38 30.58
CA LYS A 63 -3.72 -40.96 31.13
C LYS A 63 -2.85 -41.75 30.15
N ASN A 64 -1.64 -41.24 29.90
CA ASN A 64 -0.49 -42.05 29.54
C ASN A 64 0.56 -42.00 30.66
N GLN A 65 1.06 -43.19 31.00
CA GLN A 65 1.99 -43.48 32.08
C GLN A 65 3.38 -42.89 31.78
N PHE A 66 3.97 -42.23 32.78
CA PHE A 66 5.36 -41.82 32.78
C PHE A 66 6.26 -43.06 32.94
N PHE A 67 7.15 -43.27 31.98
CA PHE A 67 8.32 -44.14 32.11
C PHE A 67 9.50 -43.24 32.51
N ILE A 68 10.08 -43.46 33.70
CA ILE A 68 11.30 -42.79 34.14
C ILE A 68 12.47 -43.74 33.81
N PRO A 69 13.38 -43.41 32.87
CA PRO A 69 14.60 -44.17 32.71
C PRO A 69 15.58 -43.82 33.83
N SER A 70 15.90 -44.81 34.66
CA SER A 70 16.94 -44.77 35.67
C SER A 70 18.31 -44.94 35.03
N SER A 71 18.86 -43.84 34.51
CA SER A 71 20.27 -43.74 34.13
C SER A 71 20.86 -42.47 34.74
N PRO A 72 22.05 -42.51 35.35
CA PRO A 72 22.67 -41.33 35.95
C PRO A 72 22.95 -40.29 34.86
N LEU A 73 22.37 -39.10 35.01
CA LEU A 73 22.65 -37.94 34.15
C LEU A 73 24.14 -37.63 34.20
N LYS A 74 24.81 -37.84 33.08
CA LYS A 74 26.11 -37.23 32.80
C LYS A 74 25.87 -35.72 32.78
N ILE A 75 26.38 -35.01 33.78
CA ILE A 75 26.37 -33.54 33.80
C ILE A 75 27.35 -33.10 32.71
N SER A 76 26.82 -32.80 31.53
CA SER A 76 27.55 -32.08 30.49
C SER A 76 27.96 -30.72 31.04
N SER A 77 29.18 -30.31 30.76
CA SER A 77 29.69 -29.00 31.19
C SER A 77 28.79 -27.87 30.70
N GLU A 78 28.68 -26.77 31.46
CA GLU A 78 27.87 -25.60 31.06
C GLU A 78 28.23 -25.08 29.66
N ASP A 79 29.49 -25.25 29.24
CA ASP A 79 29.97 -24.90 27.90
C ASP A 79 29.38 -25.82 26.81
N GLU A 80 29.25 -27.13 27.05
CA GLU A 80 28.60 -28.06 26.10
C GLU A 80 27.09 -27.81 25.96
N ILE A 81 26.41 -27.43 27.05
CA ILE A 81 24.98 -27.07 27.01
C ILE A 81 24.80 -25.75 26.25
N ARG A 82 25.68 -24.78 26.47
CA ARG A 82 25.64 -23.47 25.81
C ARG A 82 25.97 -23.56 24.32
N ASP A 83 26.94 -24.40 23.93
CA ASP A 83 27.26 -24.67 22.52
C ASP A 83 26.16 -25.48 21.82
N ALA A 84 25.52 -26.43 22.51
CA ALA A 84 24.36 -27.16 21.99
C ALA A 84 23.11 -26.27 21.82
N HIS A 85 22.89 -25.32 22.74
CA HIS A 85 21.76 -24.39 22.66
C HIS A 85 21.96 -23.32 21.57
N CYS A 86 23.21 -22.88 21.36
CA CYS A 86 23.57 -21.92 20.31
C CYS A 86 23.53 -22.57 18.91
N SER A 87 23.94 -23.84 18.77
CA SER A 87 23.85 -24.58 17.50
C SER A 87 22.40 -24.88 17.10
N THR A 88 21.54 -25.22 18.07
CA THR A 88 20.11 -25.46 17.82
C THR A 88 19.33 -24.21 17.44
N GLU A 89 19.65 -23.05 18.02
CA GLU A 89 19.05 -21.76 17.65
C GLU A 89 19.51 -21.28 16.26
N TYR A 90 20.80 -21.44 15.95
CA TYR A 90 21.32 -21.16 14.61
C TYR A 90 20.70 -22.06 13.55
N ASP A 91 20.58 -23.36 13.80
CA ASP A 91 19.98 -24.33 12.89
C ASP A 91 18.49 -24.10 12.70
N THR A 92 17.74 -23.77 13.76
CA THR A 92 16.32 -23.40 13.62
C THR A 92 16.15 -22.10 12.83
N ARG A 93 17.02 -21.11 13.03
CA ARG A 93 17.01 -19.87 12.24
C ARG A 93 17.38 -20.11 10.77
N GLN A 94 18.33 -21.01 10.49
CA GLN A 94 18.64 -21.42 9.11
C GLN A 94 17.47 -22.17 8.47
N LYS A 95 16.87 -23.13 9.16
CA LYS A 95 15.68 -23.86 8.69
C LYS A 95 14.50 -22.93 8.42
N TYR A 96 14.28 -21.96 9.31
CA TYR A 96 13.25 -20.93 9.11
C TYR A 96 13.54 -20.08 7.86
N LYS A 97 14.78 -19.58 7.70
CA LYS A 97 15.18 -18.82 6.50
C LYS A 97 15.01 -19.63 5.22
N ALA A 98 15.41 -20.90 5.22
CA ALA A 98 15.26 -21.79 4.08
C ALA A 98 13.79 -22.00 3.72
N ARG A 99 12.93 -22.24 4.72
CA ARG A 99 11.48 -22.39 4.53
C ARG A 99 10.83 -21.11 4.00
N VAL A 100 11.17 -19.95 4.55
CA VAL A 100 10.66 -18.65 4.06
C VAL A 100 11.08 -18.41 2.60
N GLU A 101 12.30 -18.78 2.23
CA GLU A 101 12.78 -18.65 0.86
C GLU A 101 12.07 -19.60 -0.10
N GLU A 102 11.80 -20.84 0.31
CA GLU A 102 11.02 -21.81 -0.45
C GLU A 102 9.57 -21.32 -0.69
N VAL A 103 8.92 -20.85 0.37
CA VAL A 103 7.58 -20.24 0.34
C VAL A 103 7.54 -19.05 -0.63
N ARG A 104 8.57 -18.21 -0.63
CA ARG A 104 8.69 -17.07 -1.54
C ARG A 104 8.90 -17.51 -2.99
N LYS A 105 9.70 -18.55 -3.23
CA LYS A 105 9.89 -19.12 -4.58
C LYS A 105 8.56 -19.65 -5.12
N ALA A 106 7.75 -20.31 -4.29
CA ALA A 106 6.42 -20.78 -4.68
C ALA A 106 5.51 -19.60 -5.06
N TYR A 107 5.44 -18.54 -4.24
CA TYR A 107 4.66 -17.34 -4.57
C TYR A 107 5.07 -16.75 -5.93
N ASN A 108 6.38 -16.56 -6.13
CA ASN A 108 6.91 -16.01 -7.37
C ASN A 108 6.56 -16.90 -8.57
N LEU A 109 6.65 -18.22 -8.43
CA LEU A 109 6.28 -19.17 -9.48
C LEU A 109 4.80 -19.03 -9.86
N TYR A 110 3.88 -19.05 -8.89
CA TYR A 110 2.45 -18.88 -9.16
C TYR A 110 2.13 -17.52 -9.77
N SER A 111 2.80 -16.47 -9.29
CA SER A 111 2.66 -15.11 -9.82
C SER A 111 3.19 -15.03 -11.27
N TRP A 112 4.25 -15.76 -11.62
CA TRP A 112 4.70 -15.89 -13.02
C TRP A 112 3.73 -16.68 -13.90
N VAL A 113 3.16 -17.77 -13.39
CA VAL A 113 2.13 -18.55 -14.11
C VAL A 113 0.91 -17.67 -14.37
N LEU A 114 0.47 -16.89 -13.37
CA LEU A 114 -0.60 -15.92 -13.53
C LEU A 114 -0.26 -14.93 -14.65
N ALA A 115 0.93 -14.34 -14.65
CA ALA A 115 1.33 -13.39 -15.68
C ALA A 115 1.40 -14.00 -17.09
N LEU A 116 1.90 -15.24 -17.23
CA LEU A 116 2.06 -15.90 -18.53
C LEU A 116 0.74 -16.37 -19.14
N ILE A 117 -0.28 -16.68 -18.31
CA ILE A 117 -1.56 -17.19 -18.79
C ILE A 117 -2.62 -16.09 -18.81
N VAL A 118 -2.74 -15.37 -17.70
CA VAL A 118 -3.83 -14.43 -17.49
C VAL A 118 -3.61 -13.12 -18.23
N TYR A 119 -2.39 -12.59 -18.30
CA TYR A 119 -2.17 -11.32 -19.00
C TYR A 119 -2.47 -11.45 -20.50
N PRO A 120 -2.01 -12.49 -21.22
CA PRO A 120 -2.40 -12.69 -22.60
C PRO A 120 -3.91 -12.92 -22.78
N LEU A 121 -4.56 -13.66 -21.88
CA LEU A 121 -6.02 -13.85 -21.94
C LEU A 121 -6.79 -12.54 -21.78
N VAL A 122 -6.41 -11.73 -20.80
CA VAL A 122 -7.00 -10.40 -20.57
C VAL A 122 -6.75 -9.55 -21.82
N PHE A 123 -5.52 -9.52 -22.34
CA PHE A 123 -5.19 -8.81 -23.59
C PHE A 123 -6.03 -9.26 -24.78
N LEU A 124 -6.14 -10.57 -25.03
CA LEU A 124 -6.94 -11.13 -26.13
C LEU A 124 -8.42 -10.78 -25.98
N LEU A 125 -8.94 -10.75 -24.75
CA LEU A 125 -10.32 -10.33 -24.48
C LEU A 125 -10.51 -8.84 -24.82
N GLY A 126 -9.58 -7.98 -24.40
CA GLY A 126 -9.61 -6.55 -24.76
C GLY A 126 -9.50 -6.32 -26.26
N ALA A 127 -8.60 -7.03 -26.94
CA ALA A 127 -8.43 -6.96 -28.38
C ALA A 127 -9.66 -7.46 -29.15
N LEU A 128 -10.32 -8.53 -28.68
CA LEU A 128 -11.56 -9.04 -29.24
C LEU A 128 -12.67 -8.00 -29.16
N PHE A 129 -12.90 -7.41 -27.98
CA PHE A 129 -13.95 -6.39 -27.85
C PHE A 129 -13.63 -5.09 -28.58
N TYR A 130 -12.35 -4.71 -28.66
CA TYR A 130 -11.90 -3.63 -29.53
C TYR A 130 -12.28 -3.91 -30.99
N TRP A 131 -11.97 -5.10 -31.50
CA TRP A 131 -12.30 -5.49 -32.88
C TRP A 131 -13.81 -5.48 -33.14
N LEU A 132 -14.59 -6.08 -32.23
CA LEU A 132 -16.06 -6.13 -32.34
C LEU A 132 -16.68 -4.73 -32.36
N THR A 133 -16.18 -3.84 -31.49
CA THR A 133 -16.67 -2.46 -31.40
C THR A 133 -16.26 -1.63 -32.59
N SER A 134 -15.01 -1.74 -33.02
CA SER A 134 -14.51 -1.05 -34.22
C SER A 134 -15.24 -1.52 -35.48
N SER A 135 -15.59 -2.81 -35.59
CA SER A 135 -16.35 -3.33 -36.74
C SER A 135 -17.82 -2.92 -36.73
N ALA A 136 -18.37 -2.61 -35.55
CA ALA A 136 -19.77 -2.20 -35.37
C ALA A 136 -19.97 -0.68 -35.31
N ALA A 137 -18.88 0.09 -35.35
CA ALA A 137 -18.90 1.53 -35.39
C ALA A 137 -18.87 2.00 -36.85
N ASP A 138 -19.88 2.77 -37.28
CA ASP A 138 -19.89 3.41 -38.59
C ASP A 138 -18.73 4.44 -38.69
N GLU A 139 -18.17 4.62 -39.88
CA GLU A 139 -17.00 5.49 -40.11
C GLU A 139 -17.28 6.99 -39.91
N ASP A 140 -18.56 7.39 -39.88
CA ASP A 140 -18.94 8.79 -39.65
C ASP A 140 -18.66 9.23 -38.20
N ILE A 141 -17.94 10.35 -38.04
CA ILE A 141 -17.52 10.94 -36.76
C ILE A 141 -18.70 11.16 -35.80
N VAL A 142 -19.90 11.38 -36.34
CA VAL A 142 -21.15 11.29 -35.60
C VAL A 142 -21.69 9.88 -35.77
N LEU A 143 -21.35 8.98 -34.83
CA LEU A 143 -21.79 7.59 -34.78
C LEU A 143 -23.31 7.52 -34.62
N GLN A 144 -24.06 7.71 -35.71
CA GLN A 144 -25.49 7.56 -35.73
C GLN A 144 -25.80 6.08 -35.50
N LYS A 145 -26.39 5.76 -34.34
CA LYS A 145 -26.88 4.41 -33.96
C LYS A 145 -25.80 3.38 -33.57
N GLY A 146 -24.80 3.79 -32.78
CA GLY A 146 -23.79 2.90 -32.19
C GLY A 146 -24.27 1.93 -31.10
N TYR A 147 -25.52 1.47 -31.13
CA TYR A 147 -26.10 0.61 -30.08
C TYR A 147 -25.35 -0.72 -29.91
N MET A 148 -24.97 -1.37 -31.00
CA MET A 148 -24.21 -2.63 -30.95
C MET A 148 -22.80 -2.40 -30.39
N ALA A 149 -22.10 -1.38 -30.86
CA ALA A 149 -20.81 -0.96 -30.31
C ALA A 149 -20.90 -0.67 -28.80
N PHE A 150 -21.92 0.05 -28.36
CA PHE A 150 -22.12 0.35 -26.94
C PHE A 150 -22.42 -0.91 -26.12
N THR A 151 -23.19 -1.83 -26.68
CA THR A 151 -23.46 -3.13 -26.04
C THR A 151 -22.17 -3.91 -25.78
N TYR A 152 -21.24 -3.92 -26.73
CA TYR A 152 -19.92 -4.55 -26.52
C TYR A 152 -19.10 -3.87 -25.43
N VAL A 153 -19.12 -2.53 -25.35
CA VAL A 153 -18.49 -1.78 -24.25
C VAL A 153 -19.16 -2.15 -22.91
N CYS A 154 -20.49 -2.21 -22.85
CA CYS A 154 -21.21 -2.60 -21.63
C CYS A 154 -20.90 -4.03 -21.18
N ILE A 155 -20.79 -4.99 -22.09
CA ILE A 155 -20.43 -6.38 -21.73
C ILE A 155 -19.04 -6.42 -21.11
N ALA A 156 -18.07 -5.73 -21.70
CA ALA A 156 -16.69 -5.73 -21.22
C ALA A 156 -16.51 -4.99 -19.87
N HIS A 157 -17.08 -3.79 -19.75
CA HIS A 157 -16.89 -2.93 -18.57
C HIS A 157 -17.92 -3.17 -17.47
N GLY A 158 -19.16 -3.53 -17.81
CA GLY A 158 -20.22 -3.79 -16.83
C GLY A 158 -19.86 -4.95 -15.89
N GLY A 159 -19.31 -6.05 -16.43
CA GLY A 159 -18.80 -7.16 -15.62
C GLY A 159 -17.66 -6.71 -14.69
N THR A 160 -16.76 -5.87 -15.19
CA THR A 160 -15.62 -5.32 -14.42
C THR A 160 -16.09 -4.43 -13.27
N VAL A 161 -17.08 -3.56 -13.49
CA VAL A 161 -17.71 -2.75 -12.44
C VAL A 161 -18.31 -3.63 -11.34
N VAL A 162 -19.03 -4.70 -11.71
CA VAL A 162 -19.60 -5.65 -10.73
C VAL A 162 -18.49 -6.34 -9.93
N CYS A 163 -17.42 -6.79 -10.58
CA CYS A 163 -16.26 -7.38 -9.90
C CYS A 163 -15.58 -6.39 -8.94
N LEU A 164 -15.44 -5.12 -9.31
CA LEU A 164 -14.88 -4.09 -8.45
C LEU A 164 -15.77 -3.81 -7.24
N LEU A 165 -17.10 -3.78 -7.40
CA LEU A 165 -18.03 -3.64 -6.28
C LEU A 165 -17.91 -4.82 -5.30
N LEU A 166 -17.84 -6.04 -5.83
CA LEU A 166 -17.61 -7.24 -5.01
C LEU A 166 -16.26 -7.19 -4.28
N LEU A 167 -15.22 -6.66 -4.93
CA LEU A 167 -13.91 -6.46 -4.34
C LEU A 167 -13.93 -5.41 -3.21
N VAL A 168 -14.69 -4.32 -3.38
CA VAL A 168 -14.90 -3.31 -2.33
C VAL A 168 -15.63 -3.93 -1.13
N VAL A 169 -16.72 -4.67 -1.36
CA VAL A 169 -17.45 -5.39 -0.30
C VAL A 169 -16.53 -6.37 0.42
N PHE A 170 -15.68 -7.09 -0.32
CA PHE A 170 -14.66 -7.97 0.24
C PHE A 170 -13.72 -7.21 1.18
N PHE A 171 -13.16 -6.07 0.76
CA PHE A 171 -12.25 -5.31 1.62
C PHE A 171 -12.94 -4.70 2.84
N VAL A 172 -14.16 -4.18 2.70
CA VAL A 172 -14.93 -3.67 3.84
C VAL A 172 -15.19 -4.78 4.86
N LYS A 173 -15.58 -5.97 4.41
CA LYS A 173 -15.88 -7.11 5.28
C LYS A 173 -14.62 -7.68 5.95
N TYR A 174 -13.51 -7.76 5.23
CA TYR A 174 -12.28 -8.42 5.66
C TYR A 174 -11.15 -7.43 5.96
N TRP A 175 -11.49 -6.20 6.34
CA TRP A 175 -10.57 -5.08 6.54
C TRP A 175 -9.41 -5.36 7.50
N ASN A 176 -9.67 -6.19 8.51
CA ASN A 176 -8.73 -6.52 9.58
C ASN A 176 -7.95 -7.81 9.34
N GLU A 177 -8.19 -8.53 8.24
CA GLU A 177 -7.41 -9.71 7.90
C GLU A 177 -5.95 -9.32 7.64
N PRO A 178 -4.97 -10.09 8.14
CA PRO A 178 -3.56 -9.73 8.04
C PRO A 178 -3.08 -9.65 6.59
N GLU A 179 -3.63 -10.47 5.68
CA GLU A 179 -3.32 -10.41 4.25
C GLU A 179 -3.90 -9.17 3.56
N VAL A 180 -4.98 -8.60 4.09
CA VAL A 180 -5.55 -7.34 3.58
C VAL A 180 -4.75 -6.16 4.14
N ARG A 181 -4.47 -6.15 5.44
CA ARG A 181 -3.69 -5.10 6.10
C ARG A 181 -2.26 -4.98 5.55
N SER A 182 -1.62 -6.09 5.18
CA SER A 182 -0.26 -6.08 4.61
C SER A 182 -0.13 -5.29 3.30
N ARG A 183 -1.24 -5.09 2.57
CA ARG A 183 -1.29 -4.31 1.33
C ARG A 183 -1.36 -2.81 1.55
N HIS A 184 -1.47 -2.34 2.80
CA HIS A 184 -1.68 -0.94 3.19
C HIS A 184 -3.05 -0.41 2.75
N HIS A 185 -3.89 -0.01 3.71
CA HIS A 185 -5.27 0.41 3.45
C HIS A 185 -5.41 1.60 2.50
N GLY A 186 -4.49 2.56 2.59
CA GLY A 186 -4.47 3.69 1.65
C GLY A 186 -4.27 3.25 0.19
N PHE A 187 -3.51 2.16 -0.04
CA PHE A 187 -3.32 1.62 -1.38
C PHE A 187 -4.59 0.96 -1.91
N ILE A 188 -5.26 0.15 -1.08
CA ILE A 188 -6.51 -0.52 -1.42
C ILE A 188 -7.59 0.50 -1.78
N VAL A 189 -7.82 1.50 -0.92
CA VAL A 189 -8.85 2.52 -1.14
C VAL A 189 -8.55 3.31 -2.40
N HIS A 190 -7.30 3.77 -2.55
CA HIS A 190 -6.91 4.57 -3.70
C HIS A 190 -7.07 3.79 -5.02
N TYR A 191 -6.63 2.54 -5.07
CA TYR A 191 -6.81 1.68 -6.24
C TYR A 191 -8.29 1.44 -6.56
N CYS A 192 -9.10 1.01 -5.58
CA CYS A 192 -10.51 0.69 -5.80
C CYS A 192 -11.31 1.90 -6.28
N VAL A 193 -11.07 3.09 -5.71
CA VAL A 193 -11.73 4.33 -6.12
C VAL A 193 -11.34 4.70 -7.54
N CYS A 194 -10.04 4.73 -7.87
CA CYS A 194 -9.59 5.10 -9.21
C CYS A 194 -10.04 4.10 -10.27
N ALA A 195 -9.94 2.79 -10.01
CA ALA A 195 -10.40 1.75 -10.91
C ALA A 195 -11.91 1.83 -11.15
N PHE A 196 -12.72 2.02 -10.11
CA PHE A 196 -14.16 2.15 -10.24
C PHE A 196 -14.55 3.40 -11.04
N LEU A 197 -13.96 4.55 -10.71
CA LEU A 197 -14.23 5.80 -11.44
C LEU A 197 -13.81 5.70 -12.91
N LEU A 198 -12.69 5.03 -13.20
CA LEU A 198 -12.23 4.80 -14.57
C LEU A 198 -13.26 4.00 -15.37
N GLU A 199 -13.70 2.84 -14.87
CA GLU A 199 -14.66 1.99 -15.57
C GLU A 199 -16.00 2.69 -15.80
N VAL A 200 -16.50 3.44 -14.81
CA VAL A 200 -17.72 4.24 -14.95
C VAL A 200 -17.51 5.38 -15.96
N SER A 201 -16.36 6.06 -15.93
CA SER A 201 -16.05 7.13 -16.87
C SER A 201 -16.01 6.63 -18.32
N VAL A 202 -15.52 5.41 -18.57
CA VAL A 202 -15.51 4.77 -19.88
C VAL A 202 -16.94 4.52 -20.35
N LEU A 203 -17.78 3.91 -19.51
CA LEU A 203 -19.19 3.66 -19.85
C LEU A 203 -19.95 4.95 -20.19
N CYS A 204 -19.79 5.99 -19.37
CA CYS A 204 -20.42 7.29 -19.61
C CYS A 204 -19.91 7.96 -20.90
N THR A 205 -18.60 7.93 -21.12
CA THR A 205 -17.98 8.53 -22.32
C THR A 205 -18.38 7.78 -23.58
N ALA A 206 -18.41 6.44 -23.54
CA ALA A 206 -18.90 5.62 -24.63
C ALA A 206 -20.38 5.87 -24.94
N ALA A 207 -21.24 6.00 -23.92
CA ALA A 207 -22.66 6.32 -24.12
C ALA A 207 -22.87 7.67 -24.83
N LEU A 208 -22.06 8.68 -24.49
CA LEU A 208 -22.08 10.01 -25.12
C LEU A 208 -21.59 9.97 -26.57
N LEU A 209 -20.44 9.33 -26.82
CA LEU A 209 -19.82 9.23 -28.14
C LEU A 209 -20.65 8.40 -29.11
N LEU A 210 -21.21 7.27 -28.64
CA LEU A 210 -22.02 6.35 -29.43
C LEU A 210 -23.50 6.77 -29.55
N GLN A 211 -23.81 8.03 -29.19
CA GLN A 211 -25.13 8.66 -29.36
C GLN A 211 -26.29 7.94 -28.65
N ILE A 212 -25.99 7.21 -27.56
CA ILE A 212 -26.99 6.50 -26.75
C ILE A 212 -27.76 7.45 -25.85
N THR A 213 -27.11 8.52 -25.39
CA THR A 213 -27.74 9.54 -24.54
C THR A 213 -28.78 10.38 -25.31
N SER A 214 -29.58 11.15 -24.55
CA SER A 214 -30.50 12.14 -25.11
C SER A 214 -29.80 13.31 -25.81
N LEU A 215 -28.55 13.61 -25.42
CA LEU A 215 -27.75 14.66 -26.01
C LEU A 215 -27.19 14.17 -27.36
N LYS A 216 -27.75 14.69 -28.46
CA LYS A 216 -27.33 14.31 -29.82
C LYS A 216 -26.21 15.19 -30.34
N GLY A 217 -25.28 14.59 -31.10
CA GLY A 217 -24.12 15.25 -31.68
C GLY A 217 -24.45 16.21 -32.83
N LEU A 218 -25.62 16.06 -33.45
CA LEU A 218 -26.13 16.98 -34.46
C LEU A 218 -27.32 17.77 -33.89
N ASN A 219 -27.44 19.02 -34.32
CA ASN A 219 -28.61 19.85 -34.04
C ASN A 219 -29.86 19.32 -34.78
N ALA A 220 -31.02 19.93 -34.50
CA ALA A 220 -32.29 19.54 -35.10
C ALA A 220 -32.30 19.67 -36.65
N ASP A 221 -31.37 20.44 -37.21
CA ASP A 221 -31.16 20.59 -38.65
C ASP A 221 -30.47 19.37 -39.31
N GLY A 222 -29.94 18.44 -38.50
CA GLY A 222 -29.19 17.26 -38.93
C GLY A 222 -27.87 17.56 -39.65
N LYS A 223 -27.42 18.83 -39.63
CA LYS A 223 -26.27 19.30 -40.44
C LYS A 223 -25.19 19.97 -39.62
N THR A 224 -25.55 20.65 -38.53
CA THR A 224 -24.58 21.35 -37.69
C THR A 224 -24.29 20.55 -36.43
N LEU A 225 -23.01 20.55 -36.01
CA LEU A 225 -22.60 19.92 -34.76
C LEU A 225 -23.21 20.66 -33.57
N ASN A 226 -23.71 19.90 -32.60
CA ASN A 226 -24.20 20.44 -31.35
C ASN A 226 -23.02 20.81 -30.43
N GLU A 227 -22.78 22.11 -30.23
CA GLU A 227 -21.66 22.60 -29.41
C GLU A 227 -21.69 22.07 -27.97
N VAL A 228 -22.89 21.92 -27.38
CA VAL A 228 -23.04 21.37 -26.03
C VAL A 228 -22.58 19.92 -25.97
N TRP A 229 -22.90 19.13 -27.00
CA TRP A 229 -22.40 17.76 -27.11
C TRP A 229 -20.88 17.74 -27.26
N VAL A 230 -20.31 18.58 -28.14
CA VAL A 230 -18.84 18.64 -28.34
C VAL A 230 -18.12 19.00 -27.03
N GLN A 231 -18.61 19.99 -26.29
CA GLN A 231 -18.03 20.36 -24.99
C GLN A 231 -18.16 19.22 -23.96
N THR A 232 -19.33 18.57 -23.91
CA THR A 232 -19.58 17.46 -22.98
C THR A 232 -18.66 16.27 -23.25
N VAL A 233 -18.49 15.90 -24.52
CA VAL A 233 -17.57 14.85 -24.96
C VAL A 233 -16.13 15.20 -24.61
N PHE A 234 -15.72 16.46 -24.84
CA PHE A 234 -14.38 16.89 -24.48
C PHE A 234 -14.13 16.76 -22.97
N VAL A 235 -15.04 17.26 -22.13
CA VAL A 235 -14.94 17.14 -20.67
C VAL A 235 -14.94 15.67 -20.23
N SER A 236 -15.77 14.81 -20.83
CA SER A 236 -15.78 13.39 -20.50
C SER A 236 -14.48 12.69 -20.88
N LEU A 237 -13.87 13.05 -22.01
CA LEU A 237 -12.54 12.55 -22.42
C LEU A 237 -11.43 13.03 -21.49
N VAL A 238 -11.46 14.30 -21.06
CA VAL A 238 -10.51 14.84 -20.07
C VAL A 238 -10.65 14.09 -18.74
N PHE A 239 -11.88 13.85 -18.28
CA PHE A 239 -12.14 13.10 -17.05
C PHE A 239 -11.72 11.63 -17.15
N MET A 240 -12.02 10.97 -18.28
CA MET A 240 -11.57 9.61 -18.55
C MET A 240 -10.03 9.52 -18.57
N ASN A 241 -9.35 10.50 -19.18
CA ASN A 241 -7.89 10.61 -19.16
C ASN A 241 -7.36 10.77 -17.72
N PHE A 242 -7.97 11.64 -16.92
CA PHE A 242 -7.63 11.82 -15.51
C PHE A 242 -7.74 10.50 -14.73
N CYS A 243 -8.87 9.79 -14.86
CA CYS A 243 -9.07 8.51 -14.20
C CYS A 243 -8.06 7.45 -14.69
N ALA A 244 -7.79 7.39 -16.00
CA ALA A 244 -6.88 6.43 -16.60
C ALA A 244 -5.44 6.60 -16.11
N LEU A 245 -5.00 7.84 -15.92
CA LEU A 245 -3.68 8.16 -15.35
C LEU A 245 -3.66 7.94 -13.83
N SER A 246 -4.73 8.33 -13.14
CA SER A 246 -4.86 8.18 -11.68
C SER A 246 -4.83 6.72 -11.24
N THR A 247 -5.34 5.77 -12.04
CA THR A 247 -5.27 4.34 -11.72
C THR A 247 -3.84 3.77 -11.67
N ILE A 248 -2.86 4.44 -12.28
CA ILE A 248 -1.44 4.05 -12.23
C ILE A 248 -0.78 4.54 -10.92
N VAL A 249 -1.24 5.66 -10.40
CA VAL A 249 -0.65 6.34 -9.24
C VAL A 249 -0.62 5.48 -7.97
N PRO A 250 -1.66 4.68 -7.62
CA PRO A 250 -1.60 3.77 -6.48
C PRO A 250 -0.40 2.82 -6.52
N ILE A 251 -0.01 2.36 -7.71
CA ILE A 251 1.10 1.43 -7.94
C ILE A 251 2.44 2.11 -7.66
N VAL A 252 2.60 3.34 -8.15
CA VAL A 252 3.79 4.16 -7.89
C VAL A 252 3.88 4.53 -6.42
N ALA A 253 2.76 4.97 -5.82
CA ALA A 253 2.68 5.28 -4.40
C ALA A 253 3.04 4.07 -3.52
N ARG A 254 2.62 2.85 -3.92
CA ARG A 254 2.98 1.62 -3.23
C ARG A 254 4.48 1.32 -3.34
N MET A 255 5.08 1.46 -4.52
CA MET A 255 6.53 1.24 -4.69
C MET A 255 7.36 2.30 -3.94
N HIS A 256 6.92 3.55 -3.95
CA HIS A 256 7.52 4.63 -3.18
C HIS A 256 7.43 4.36 -1.67
N TYR A 257 6.28 3.90 -1.19
CA TYR A 257 6.08 3.50 0.20
C TYR A 257 7.05 2.37 0.61
N ILE A 258 7.23 1.35 -0.24
CA ILE A 258 8.22 0.29 -0.01
C ILE A 258 9.65 0.85 0.01
N PHE A 259 9.96 1.80 -0.87
CA PHE A 259 11.23 2.51 -0.88
C PHE A 259 11.47 3.29 0.42
N GLU A 260 10.51 4.09 0.90
CA GLU A 260 10.65 4.86 2.14
C GLU A 260 10.89 3.91 3.33
N LEU A 261 10.12 2.82 3.42
CA LEU A 261 10.25 1.83 4.48
C LEU A 261 11.62 1.14 4.52
N THR A 262 12.20 0.85 3.37
CA THR A 262 13.44 0.05 3.29
C THR A 262 14.71 0.88 3.15
N GLY A 263 14.63 2.03 2.49
CA GLY A 263 15.74 2.94 2.23
C GLY A 263 15.90 4.05 3.27
N ASN A 264 14.81 4.54 3.86
CA ASN A 264 14.80 5.68 4.79
C ASN A 264 14.18 5.29 6.14
N ARG A 265 14.88 4.42 6.88
CA ARG A 265 14.49 3.88 8.20
C ARG A 265 14.12 4.92 9.28
N ASN A 266 14.37 6.21 9.05
CA ASN A 266 14.18 7.31 9.99
C ASN A 266 12.98 8.19 9.66
N ILE A 267 12.23 7.91 8.59
CA ILE A 267 11.08 8.72 8.17
C ILE A 267 9.85 7.81 8.17
N GLU A 268 8.79 8.22 8.87
CA GLU A 268 7.50 7.57 8.77
C GLU A 268 6.97 7.71 7.33
N PRO A 269 6.73 6.61 6.61
CA PRO A 269 6.37 6.67 5.20
C PRO A 269 4.98 7.30 5.04
N ARG A 270 4.85 8.28 4.14
CA ARG A 270 3.59 9.02 3.95
C ARG A 270 2.99 8.72 2.58
N TYR A 271 2.14 7.70 2.52
CA TYR A 271 1.50 7.23 1.29
C TYR A 271 0.88 8.36 0.44
N TRP A 272 0.12 9.27 1.07
CA TRP A 272 -0.66 10.30 0.37
C TRP A 272 0.16 11.44 -0.26
N LYS A 273 1.47 11.55 0.03
CA LYS A 273 2.32 12.54 -0.65
C LYS A 273 2.41 12.29 -2.16
N VAL A 274 2.54 11.03 -2.55
CA VAL A 274 2.70 10.65 -3.96
C VAL A 274 1.43 10.93 -4.76
N PRO A 275 0.22 10.52 -4.32
CA PRO A 275 -1.03 10.91 -4.98
C PRO A 275 -1.19 12.42 -5.18
N VAL A 276 -0.89 13.23 -4.16
CA VAL A 276 -0.98 14.70 -4.27
C VAL A 276 0.00 15.25 -5.30
N PHE A 277 1.24 14.75 -5.31
CA PHE A 277 2.23 15.12 -6.32
C PHE A 277 1.75 14.81 -7.75
N TYR A 278 1.19 13.62 -7.98
CA TYR A 278 0.68 13.24 -9.30
C TYR A 278 -0.60 13.99 -9.70
N LEU A 279 -1.42 14.39 -8.73
CA LEU A 279 -2.56 15.28 -9.01
C LEU A 279 -2.08 16.63 -9.56
N VAL A 280 -1.09 17.25 -8.90
CA VAL A 280 -0.49 18.51 -9.38
C VAL A 280 0.19 18.31 -10.73
N LEU A 281 0.94 17.22 -10.90
CA LEU A 281 1.58 16.90 -12.17
C LEU A 281 0.56 16.78 -13.31
N TYR A 282 -0.57 16.09 -13.08
CA TYR A 282 -1.64 15.98 -14.07
C TYR A 282 -2.17 17.34 -14.51
N VAL A 283 -2.43 18.25 -13.56
CA VAL A 283 -2.94 19.59 -13.86
C VAL A 283 -1.91 20.37 -14.68
N CYS A 284 -0.65 20.35 -14.27
CA CYS A 284 0.43 21.08 -14.94
C CYS A 284 0.83 20.50 -16.31
N THR A 285 0.55 19.22 -16.59
CA THR A 285 0.92 18.59 -17.87
C THR A 285 -0.31 18.24 -18.70
N SER A 286 -0.98 17.13 -18.40
CA SER A 286 -2.03 16.54 -19.25
C SER A 286 -3.24 17.45 -19.39
N PHE A 287 -3.73 18.02 -18.28
CA PHE A 287 -4.87 18.92 -18.32
C PHE A 287 -4.54 20.18 -19.12
N THR A 288 -3.39 20.80 -18.85
CA THR A 288 -2.96 22.02 -19.54
C THR A 288 -2.79 21.79 -21.05
N SER A 289 -2.19 20.66 -21.49
CA SER A 289 -2.04 20.38 -22.92
C SER A 289 -3.38 20.17 -23.63
N LEU A 290 -4.30 19.42 -23.00
CA LEU A 290 -5.64 19.18 -23.56
C LEU A 290 -6.46 20.48 -23.64
N MET A 291 -6.41 21.33 -22.60
CA MET A 291 -7.13 22.60 -22.58
C MET A 291 -6.54 23.61 -23.56
N ALA A 292 -5.20 23.70 -23.65
CA ALA A 292 -4.54 24.61 -24.59
C ALA A 292 -4.89 24.25 -26.04
N CYS A 293 -4.86 22.97 -26.39
CA CYS A 293 -5.24 22.51 -27.73
C CYS A 293 -6.74 22.62 -28.03
N ARG A 294 -7.60 22.79 -27.02
CA ARG A 294 -9.04 22.97 -27.25
C ARG A 294 -9.45 24.44 -27.35
N TYR A 295 -8.81 25.32 -26.58
CA TYR A 295 -9.29 26.69 -26.38
C TYR A 295 -8.29 27.78 -26.79
N ILE A 296 -7.02 27.44 -27.00
CA ILE A 296 -5.96 28.42 -27.31
C ILE A 296 -5.44 28.25 -28.74
N LYS A 297 -5.24 27.01 -29.19
CA LYS A 297 -4.72 26.68 -30.52
C LYS A 297 -5.76 25.86 -31.29
N ASP A 298 -6.24 26.39 -32.42
CA ASP A 298 -7.30 25.73 -33.20
C ASP A 298 -6.80 24.47 -33.94
N ASP A 299 -5.52 24.40 -34.30
CA ASP A 299 -4.90 23.27 -35.02
C ASP A 299 -3.74 22.65 -34.22
N CYS A 300 -4.05 21.77 -33.27
CA CYS A 300 -3.07 20.91 -32.62
C CYS A 300 -2.92 19.57 -33.35
N THR A 301 -1.67 19.13 -33.54
CA THR A 301 -1.42 17.73 -33.92
C THR A 301 -1.76 16.78 -32.77
N THR A 302 -2.03 15.50 -33.06
CA THR A 302 -2.26 14.46 -32.04
C THR A 302 -1.13 14.40 -31.01
N ALA A 303 0.12 14.59 -31.45
CA ALA A 303 1.28 14.63 -30.56
C ALA A 303 1.27 15.85 -29.62
N GLU A 304 0.87 17.02 -30.11
CA GLU A 304 0.74 18.24 -29.29
C GLU A 304 -0.39 18.09 -28.27
N THR A 305 -1.56 17.60 -28.69
CA THR A 305 -2.73 17.37 -27.82
C THR A 305 -2.39 16.45 -26.64
N TYR A 306 -1.69 15.34 -26.90
CA TYR A 306 -1.33 14.35 -25.90
C TYR A 306 0.07 14.54 -25.27
N SER A 307 0.78 15.62 -25.61
CA SER A 307 2.14 15.89 -25.11
C SER A 307 2.22 15.86 -23.58
N GLY A 308 1.27 16.49 -22.88
CA GLY A 308 1.21 16.50 -21.41
C GLY A 308 0.96 15.11 -20.81
N THR A 309 0.17 14.26 -21.49
CA THR A 309 -0.04 12.85 -21.11
C THR A 309 1.25 12.04 -21.27
N ILE A 310 1.99 12.25 -22.36
CA ILE A 310 3.29 11.60 -22.59
C ILE A 310 4.28 12.02 -21.50
N THR A 311 4.39 13.31 -21.20
CA THR A 311 5.25 13.82 -20.11
C THR A 311 4.87 13.21 -18.77
N PHE A 312 3.58 13.16 -18.43
CA PHE A 312 3.10 12.53 -17.21
C PHE A 312 3.56 11.07 -17.10
N LEU A 313 3.37 10.29 -18.18
CA LEU A 313 3.75 8.88 -18.22
C LEU A 313 5.26 8.69 -18.10
N VAL A 314 6.08 9.50 -18.78
CA VAL A 314 7.55 9.43 -18.68
C VAL A 314 8.01 9.70 -17.25
N VAL A 315 7.51 10.77 -16.62
CA VAL A 315 7.84 11.09 -15.22
C VAL A 315 7.39 9.95 -14.28
N CYS A 316 6.20 9.39 -14.52
CA CYS A 316 5.67 8.24 -13.80
C CYS A 316 6.60 7.01 -13.89
N ILE A 317 7.00 6.64 -15.11
CA ILE A 317 7.87 5.50 -15.40
C ILE A 317 9.24 5.68 -14.75
N VAL A 318 9.87 6.84 -14.94
CA VAL A 318 11.20 7.14 -14.37
C VAL A 318 11.14 7.09 -12.84
N HIS A 319 10.15 7.75 -12.23
CA HIS A 319 9.99 7.76 -10.77
C HIS A 319 9.78 6.34 -10.22
N TYR A 320 8.95 5.53 -10.89
CA TYR A 320 8.71 4.15 -10.49
C TYR A 320 10.00 3.32 -10.50
N TYR A 321 10.75 3.32 -11.60
CA TYR A 321 11.95 2.50 -11.72
C TYR A 321 13.08 3.00 -10.82
N VAL A 322 13.18 4.31 -10.54
CA VAL A 322 14.10 4.84 -9.52
C VAL A 322 13.74 4.30 -8.13
N CYS A 323 12.45 4.33 -7.76
CA CYS A 323 11.98 3.78 -6.49
C CYS A 323 12.26 2.28 -6.41
N ALA A 324 11.90 1.51 -7.44
CA ALA A 324 12.16 0.07 -7.49
C ALA A 324 13.66 -0.24 -7.36
N TRP A 325 14.51 0.43 -8.14
CA TRP A 325 15.96 0.24 -8.08
C TRP A 325 16.53 0.49 -6.68
N ARG A 326 16.13 1.60 -6.04
CA ARG A 326 16.57 1.94 -4.68
C ARG A 326 16.00 0.99 -3.63
N ALA A 327 14.79 0.49 -3.83
CA ALA A 327 14.12 -0.49 -2.97
C ALA A 327 14.50 -1.94 -3.25
N ARG A 328 15.55 -2.22 -4.05
CA ARG A 328 15.91 -3.60 -4.43
C ARG A 328 16.15 -4.55 -3.25
N SER A 329 16.53 -4.04 -2.08
CA SER A 329 16.70 -4.84 -0.85
C SER A 329 15.36 -5.35 -0.31
N ALA A 330 14.26 -4.62 -0.58
CA ALA A 330 12.89 -4.94 -0.17
C ALA A 330 12.38 -6.25 -0.77
N ARG A 331 12.97 -6.74 -1.87
CA ARG A 331 12.61 -8.03 -2.50
C ARG A 331 12.67 -9.23 -1.54
N LYS A 332 13.40 -9.10 -0.43
CA LYS A 332 13.53 -10.12 0.62
C LYS A 332 12.46 -10.00 1.70
N SER A 333 11.74 -8.89 1.79
CA SER A 333 10.80 -8.60 2.87
C SER A 333 9.36 -8.43 2.37
N PHE A 334 9.19 -8.10 1.09
CA PHE A 334 7.91 -7.88 0.42
C PHE A 334 7.70 -8.90 -0.68
N ASN A 335 6.68 -9.74 -0.53
CA ASN A 335 6.41 -10.80 -1.51
C ASN A 335 5.82 -10.23 -2.81
N ASP A 336 5.12 -9.10 -2.77
CA ASP A 336 4.60 -8.38 -3.94
C ASP A 336 5.63 -7.57 -4.73
N TYR A 337 6.89 -7.45 -4.25
CA TYR A 337 7.88 -6.60 -4.92
C TYR A 337 8.08 -6.95 -6.40
N TRP A 338 8.31 -8.23 -6.71
CA TRP A 338 8.51 -8.66 -8.10
C TRP A 338 7.22 -8.67 -8.91
N GLY A 339 6.09 -8.99 -8.28
CA GLY A 339 4.77 -8.85 -8.90
C GLY A 339 4.53 -7.42 -9.37
N ASN A 340 4.81 -6.45 -8.50
CA ASN A 340 4.72 -5.01 -8.81
C ASN A 340 5.62 -4.61 -9.98
N VAL A 341 6.91 -4.96 -9.94
CA VAL A 341 7.85 -4.60 -11.00
C VAL A 341 7.42 -5.22 -12.34
N ARG A 342 7.03 -6.49 -12.35
CA ARG A 342 6.60 -7.19 -13.57
C ARG A 342 5.34 -6.56 -14.16
N MET A 343 4.29 -6.45 -13.37
CA MET A 343 3.03 -5.84 -13.77
C MET A 343 3.23 -4.42 -14.33
N PHE A 344 3.99 -3.57 -13.64
CA PHE A 344 4.25 -2.20 -14.11
C PHE A 344 5.07 -2.17 -15.42
N THR A 345 6.00 -3.13 -15.59
CA THR A 345 6.78 -3.26 -16.83
C THR A 345 5.90 -3.71 -18.00
N THR A 346 5.08 -4.75 -17.81
CA THR A 346 4.11 -5.19 -18.81
C THR A 346 3.15 -4.06 -19.19
N PHE A 347 2.66 -3.35 -18.18
CA PHE A 347 1.81 -2.18 -18.37
C PHE A 347 2.49 -1.11 -19.24
N THR A 348 3.73 -0.75 -18.92
CA THR A 348 4.49 0.29 -19.65
C THR A 348 4.70 -0.10 -21.11
N ILE A 349 5.07 -1.37 -21.37
CA ILE A 349 5.22 -1.88 -22.74
C ILE A 349 3.89 -1.80 -23.48
N PHE A 350 2.80 -2.22 -22.83
CA PHE A 350 1.47 -2.24 -23.42
C PHE A 350 0.98 -0.84 -23.78
N VAL A 351 1.00 0.10 -22.84
CA VAL A 351 0.59 1.49 -23.08
C VAL A 351 1.49 2.17 -24.10
N GLY A 352 2.79 1.93 -24.05
CA GLY A 352 3.72 2.40 -25.07
C GLY A 352 3.33 1.92 -26.46
N SER A 353 2.90 0.65 -26.57
CA SER A 353 2.47 0.05 -27.84
C SER A 353 1.15 0.66 -28.33
N VAL A 354 0.17 0.84 -27.43
CA VAL A 354 -1.13 1.49 -27.70
C VAL A 354 -0.95 2.93 -28.19
N VAL A 355 -0.13 3.72 -27.48
CA VAL A 355 0.17 5.12 -27.85
C VAL A 355 0.88 5.18 -29.20
N SER A 356 1.88 4.31 -29.42
CA SER A 356 2.62 4.25 -30.69
C SER A 356 1.70 3.86 -31.85
N PHE A 357 0.84 2.87 -31.66
CA PHE A 357 -0.15 2.46 -32.65
C PHE A 357 -1.11 3.62 -32.98
N GLY A 358 -1.62 4.31 -31.96
CA GLY A 358 -2.50 5.46 -32.15
C GLY A 358 -1.85 6.61 -32.92
N MET A 359 -0.56 6.87 -32.67
CA MET A 359 0.23 7.86 -33.42
C MET A 359 0.44 7.47 -34.88
N VAL A 360 0.61 6.18 -35.19
CA VAL A 360 0.87 5.68 -36.55
C VAL A 360 -0.40 5.64 -37.39
N VAL A 361 -1.50 5.13 -36.83
CA VAL A 361 -2.77 4.94 -37.57
C VAL A 361 -3.43 6.27 -37.89
N ASN A 362 -3.20 7.30 -37.06
CA ASN A 362 -3.75 8.66 -37.22
C ASN A 362 -5.26 8.71 -37.53
N HIS A 363 -6.02 7.73 -37.04
CA HIS A 363 -7.47 7.65 -37.19
C HIS A 363 -8.12 7.89 -35.82
N PRO A 364 -8.71 9.08 -35.58
CA PRO A 364 -9.20 9.49 -34.26
C PRO A 364 -10.17 8.48 -33.63
N LEU A 365 -11.07 7.88 -34.43
CA LEU A 365 -12.05 6.90 -33.95
C LEU A 365 -11.38 5.63 -33.39
N ASN A 366 -10.35 5.12 -34.06
CA ASN A 366 -9.65 3.90 -33.62
C ASN A 366 -8.90 4.16 -32.31
N VAL A 367 -8.32 5.35 -32.18
CA VAL A 367 -7.66 5.78 -30.93
C VAL A 367 -8.66 5.86 -29.79
N ILE A 368 -9.84 6.44 -30.02
CA ILE A 368 -10.90 6.57 -29.01
C ILE A 368 -11.43 5.19 -28.59
N ILE A 369 -11.73 4.29 -29.53
CA ILE A 369 -12.23 2.94 -29.20
C ILE A 369 -11.15 2.15 -28.44
N LEU A 370 -9.88 2.30 -28.82
CA LEU A 370 -8.76 1.68 -28.11
C LEU A 370 -8.66 2.18 -26.66
N TRP A 371 -8.98 3.45 -26.41
CA TRP A 371 -9.04 4.03 -25.07
C TRP A 371 -10.21 3.53 -24.22
N PHE A 372 -11.23 2.90 -24.80
CA PHE A 372 -12.24 2.19 -24.00
C PHE A 372 -11.65 0.90 -23.41
N TYR A 373 -10.88 0.14 -24.19
CA TYR A 373 -10.44 -1.20 -23.79
C TYR A 373 -9.10 -1.24 -23.07
N GLU A 374 -8.26 -0.21 -23.19
CA GLU A 374 -7.03 -0.09 -22.43
C GLU A 374 -7.24 -0.06 -20.89
N PRO A 375 -8.24 0.68 -20.36
CA PRO A 375 -8.67 0.63 -18.96
C PRO A 375 -8.99 -0.77 -18.43
N LEU A 376 -9.68 -1.58 -19.23
CA LEU A 376 -10.04 -2.95 -18.85
C LEU A 376 -8.78 -3.75 -18.52
N MET A 377 -7.76 -3.64 -19.37
CA MET A 377 -6.49 -4.34 -19.18
C MET A 377 -5.79 -3.90 -17.90
N LYS A 378 -5.70 -2.58 -17.68
CA LYS A 378 -5.12 -1.98 -16.46
C LYS A 378 -5.79 -2.53 -15.21
N VAL A 379 -7.12 -2.44 -15.14
CA VAL A 379 -7.89 -2.80 -13.95
C VAL A 379 -7.72 -4.28 -13.65
N TRP A 380 -7.89 -5.16 -14.64
CA TRP A 380 -7.78 -6.60 -14.42
C TRP A 380 -6.36 -7.04 -14.06
N ILE A 381 -5.35 -6.59 -14.79
CA ILE A 381 -3.95 -6.97 -14.50
C ILE A 381 -3.56 -6.50 -13.10
N PHE A 382 -3.87 -5.26 -12.75
CA PHE A 382 -3.53 -4.70 -11.43
C PHE A 382 -4.32 -5.37 -10.32
N GLY A 383 -5.62 -5.60 -10.53
CA GLY A 383 -6.50 -6.19 -9.54
C GLY A 383 -6.12 -7.63 -9.22
N LEU A 384 -5.83 -8.42 -10.26
CA LEU A 384 -5.49 -9.83 -10.09
C LEU A 384 -4.14 -10.02 -9.40
N GLU A 385 -3.10 -9.26 -9.77
CA GLU A 385 -1.79 -9.41 -9.13
C GLU A 385 -1.80 -9.06 -7.64
N HIS A 386 -2.48 -7.99 -7.25
CA HIS A 386 -2.46 -7.56 -5.86
C HIS A 386 -3.43 -8.35 -4.99
N PHE A 387 -4.60 -8.71 -5.53
CA PHE A 387 -5.74 -9.10 -4.71
C PHE A 387 -6.26 -10.51 -5.00
N ALA A 388 -5.98 -11.14 -6.13
CA ALA A 388 -6.53 -12.47 -6.42
C ALA A 388 -6.12 -13.51 -5.36
N PHE A 389 -4.82 -13.61 -5.06
CA PHE A 389 -4.33 -14.55 -4.05
C PHE A 389 -4.84 -14.22 -2.64
N VAL A 390 -4.92 -12.92 -2.31
CA VAL A 390 -5.44 -12.46 -1.02
C VAL A 390 -6.91 -12.86 -0.86
N ALA A 391 -7.74 -12.58 -1.88
CA ALA A 391 -9.15 -12.94 -1.89
C ALA A 391 -9.35 -14.45 -1.77
N VAL A 392 -8.62 -15.24 -2.56
CA VAL A 392 -8.70 -16.71 -2.51
C VAL A 392 -8.38 -17.25 -1.11
N ARG A 393 -7.30 -16.79 -0.48
CA ARG A 393 -6.89 -17.25 0.85
C ARG A 393 -7.86 -16.86 1.95
N VAL A 394 -8.33 -15.61 1.94
CA VAL A 394 -9.28 -15.13 2.95
C VAL A 394 -10.61 -15.86 2.79
N LEU A 395 -11.15 -15.95 1.56
CA LEU A 395 -12.41 -16.64 1.32
C LEU A 395 -12.34 -18.14 1.60
N SER A 396 -11.23 -18.83 1.26
CA SER A 396 -11.11 -20.27 1.54
C SER A 396 -11.16 -20.58 3.03
N ARG A 397 -10.52 -19.74 3.85
CA ARG A 397 -10.49 -19.87 5.30
C ARG A 397 -11.89 -19.68 5.89
N HIS A 398 -12.59 -18.64 5.44
CA HIS A 398 -13.92 -18.29 5.95
C HIS A 398 -15.04 -19.22 5.47
N TRP A 399 -14.96 -19.74 4.24
CA TRP A 399 -16.05 -20.56 3.68
C TRP A 399 -15.87 -22.05 3.88
N LYS A 400 -14.63 -22.55 3.81
CA LYS A 400 -14.37 -24.00 3.88
C LYS A 400 -13.71 -24.41 5.20
N GLY A 401 -13.28 -23.46 6.03
CA GLY A 401 -12.40 -23.74 7.17
C GLY A 401 -11.03 -24.29 6.72
N VAL A 402 -10.69 -24.20 5.43
CA VAL A 402 -9.46 -24.73 4.86
C VAL A 402 -8.49 -23.59 4.61
N GLU A 403 -7.27 -23.74 5.12
CA GLU A 403 -6.16 -22.83 4.82
C GLU A 403 -5.57 -23.14 3.43
N THR A 404 -6.33 -22.83 2.38
CA THR A 404 -5.79 -22.90 1.01
C THR A 404 -4.69 -21.85 0.88
N LEU A 405 -3.59 -22.22 0.23
CA LEU A 405 -2.38 -21.38 0.12
C LEU A 405 -1.69 -21.09 1.49
N SER A 406 -1.86 -21.95 2.49
CA SER A 406 -1.13 -21.89 3.78
C SER A 406 0.39 -21.93 3.61
N ASN A 407 0.87 -22.63 2.57
CA ASN A 407 2.29 -22.74 2.21
C ASN A 407 2.82 -21.51 1.45
N ILE A 408 2.03 -20.45 1.29
CA ILE A 408 2.42 -19.21 0.63
C ILE A 408 2.40 -18.09 1.66
N ASP A 409 3.45 -17.27 1.76
CA ASP A 409 3.41 -16.07 2.60
C ASP A 409 2.75 -14.93 1.80
N MET A 410 1.61 -14.44 2.27
CA MET A 410 0.89 -13.31 1.65
C MET A 410 1.01 -12.02 2.46
N THR A 411 1.62 -12.09 3.64
CA THR A 411 1.78 -10.95 4.55
C THR A 411 3.13 -10.27 4.35
N GLY A 412 4.18 -11.06 4.10
CA GLY A 412 5.55 -10.58 4.06
C GLY A 412 6.17 -10.48 5.44
N ASP A 413 7.50 -10.54 5.49
CA ASP A 413 8.26 -10.46 6.74
C ASP A 413 8.10 -9.07 7.39
N HIS A 414 8.05 -8.02 6.58
CA HIS A 414 7.95 -6.64 7.09
C HIS A 414 6.64 -6.36 7.84
N TYR A 415 5.49 -6.82 7.31
CA TYR A 415 4.21 -6.63 7.99
C TYR A 415 4.18 -7.40 9.31
N ARG A 416 4.75 -8.60 9.35
CA ARG A 416 4.86 -9.39 10.60
C ARG A 416 5.72 -8.66 11.62
N GLU A 417 6.90 -8.18 11.22
CA GLU A 417 7.78 -7.37 12.06
C GLU A 417 7.06 -6.14 12.64
N MET A 418 6.28 -5.42 11.82
CA MET A 418 5.47 -4.29 12.28
C MET A 418 4.35 -4.70 13.24
N ALA A 419 3.55 -5.71 12.89
CA ALA A 419 2.44 -6.18 13.72
C ALA A 419 2.92 -6.67 15.09
N TYR A 420 4.07 -7.34 15.13
CA TYR A 420 4.68 -7.73 16.39
C TYR A 420 5.24 -6.55 17.18
N THR A 421 5.83 -5.57 16.50
CA THR A 421 6.29 -4.32 17.13
C THR A 421 5.13 -3.59 17.80
N GLU A 422 4.01 -3.44 17.10
CA GLU A 422 2.77 -2.87 17.67
C GLU A 422 2.23 -3.70 18.84
N GLY A 423 2.28 -5.03 18.74
CA GLY A 423 1.87 -5.93 19.82
C GLY A 423 2.70 -5.78 21.09
N VAL A 424 4.03 -5.77 20.97
CA VAL A 424 4.94 -5.54 22.11
C VAL A 424 4.69 -4.16 22.71
N VAL A 425 4.61 -3.12 21.89
CA VAL A 425 4.32 -1.76 22.37
C VAL A 425 2.96 -1.69 23.07
N GLY A 426 1.94 -2.37 22.56
CA GLY A 426 0.62 -2.47 23.19
C GLY A 426 0.69 -3.09 24.58
N LEU A 427 1.41 -4.20 24.73
CA LEU A 427 1.64 -4.86 26.02
C LEU A 427 2.42 -3.98 27.00
N LEU A 428 3.37 -3.17 26.52
CA LEU A 428 4.17 -2.30 27.38
C LEU A 428 3.47 -0.99 27.78
N LYS A 429 2.37 -0.62 27.10
CA LYS A 429 1.56 0.56 27.43
C LYS A 429 0.59 0.33 28.59
N ILE A 430 0.17 -0.91 28.81
CA ILE A 430 -0.68 -1.29 29.94
C ILE A 430 0.25 -1.64 31.11
N GLU A 431 0.08 -0.98 32.25
CA GLU A 431 1.01 -1.06 33.38
C GLU A 431 1.11 -2.49 33.94
N GLU A 432 -0.02 -3.20 34.02
CA GLU A 432 -0.10 -4.56 34.52
C GLU A 432 0.62 -5.55 33.61
N THR A 433 0.39 -5.49 32.28
CA THR A 433 1.06 -6.39 31.34
C THR A 433 2.53 -6.03 31.18
N ALA A 434 2.90 -4.76 31.30
CA ALA A 434 4.30 -4.33 31.34
C ALA A 434 5.02 -4.90 32.57
N ALA A 435 4.38 -4.89 33.75
CA ALA A 435 4.93 -5.46 34.98
C ALA A 435 5.08 -6.98 34.87
N LEU A 436 4.08 -7.69 34.32
CA LEU A 436 4.16 -9.13 34.06
C LEU A 436 5.29 -9.47 33.09
N PHE A 437 5.40 -8.72 31.99
CA PHE A 437 6.42 -8.96 30.98
C PHE A 437 7.83 -8.66 31.53
N LEU A 438 7.96 -7.62 32.35
CA LEU A 438 9.20 -7.31 33.06
C LEU A 438 9.59 -8.43 34.01
N GLU A 439 8.67 -8.94 34.81
CA GLU A 439 8.94 -10.03 35.76
C GLU A 439 9.32 -11.33 35.04
N PHE A 440 8.64 -11.66 33.94
CA PHE A 440 9.04 -12.77 33.07
C PHE A 440 10.45 -12.56 32.49
N SER A 441 10.75 -11.34 32.02
CA SER A 441 12.05 -11.01 31.45
C SER A 441 13.19 -11.03 32.50
N ARG A 442 12.89 -10.78 33.78
CA ARG A 442 13.84 -10.96 34.89
C ARG A 442 14.23 -12.41 35.08
N LYS A 443 13.24 -13.31 35.09
CA LYS A 443 13.47 -14.77 35.21
C LYS A 443 14.33 -15.32 34.07
N THR A 444 14.25 -14.69 32.89
CA THR A 444 15.04 -15.06 31.70
C THR A 444 16.30 -14.21 31.51
N VAL A 445 16.64 -13.34 32.48
CA VAL A 445 17.83 -12.46 32.49
C VAL A 445 17.94 -11.59 31.23
N ARG A 446 16.80 -11.03 30.79
CA ARG A 446 16.67 -10.18 29.58
C ARG A 446 15.85 -8.91 29.87
N GLN A 447 15.83 -8.47 31.12
CA GLN A 447 14.99 -7.36 31.58
C GLN A 447 15.42 -5.99 31.04
N GLU A 448 16.69 -5.82 30.71
CA GLU A 448 17.25 -4.58 30.17
C GLU A 448 16.56 -4.15 28.88
N SER A 449 16.20 -5.12 28.03
CA SER A 449 15.46 -4.89 26.80
C SER A 449 14.07 -4.31 27.07
N ILE A 450 13.34 -4.87 28.03
CA ILE A 450 11.99 -4.39 28.41
C ILE A 450 12.07 -3.03 29.10
N LEU A 451 13.00 -2.86 30.06
CA LEU A 451 13.20 -1.60 30.79
C LEU A 451 13.56 -0.45 29.85
N PHE A 452 14.42 -0.70 28.86
CA PHE A 452 14.75 0.29 27.83
C PHE A 452 13.51 0.71 27.03
N LEU A 453 12.70 -0.24 26.55
CA LEU A 453 11.49 0.06 25.78
C LEU A 453 10.49 0.89 26.62
N VAL A 454 10.29 0.52 27.89
CA VAL A 454 9.45 1.26 28.84
C VAL A 454 9.99 2.67 29.07
N ALA A 455 11.31 2.83 29.26
CA ALA A 455 11.93 4.14 29.48
C ALA A 455 11.75 5.06 28.26
N VAL A 456 11.91 4.55 27.04
CA VAL A 456 11.67 5.33 25.81
C VAL A 456 10.20 5.71 25.68
N LEU A 457 9.27 4.80 25.92
CA LEU A 457 7.82 5.08 25.88
C LEU A 457 7.42 6.15 26.91
N LYS A 458 7.94 6.07 28.13
CA LYS A 458 7.73 7.07 29.18
C LYS A 458 8.36 8.41 28.82
N GLY A 459 9.55 8.42 28.23
CA GLY A 459 10.20 9.66 27.79
C GLY A 459 9.41 10.40 26.71
N ARG A 460 8.67 9.66 25.85
CA ARG A 460 7.77 10.26 24.84
C ARG A 460 6.52 10.91 25.44
N THR A 461 6.13 10.59 26.68
CA THR A 461 4.97 11.20 27.34
C THR A 461 5.35 12.36 28.26
N CYS A 462 6.65 12.62 28.47
CA CYS A 462 7.15 13.78 29.21
C CYS A 462 6.73 15.08 28.53
N ARG A 463 6.20 16.03 29.32
CA ARG A 463 5.62 17.28 28.81
C ARG A 463 6.63 18.41 28.80
N THR A 464 7.65 18.35 29.66
CA THR A 464 8.65 19.41 29.78
C THR A 464 9.96 19.03 29.12
N LYS A 465 10.70 20.01 28.59
CA LYS A 465 12.03 19.79 28.01
C LYS A 465 13.02 19.21 29.03
N ALA A 466 12.95 19.65 30.28
CA ALA A 466 13.81 19.19 31.37
C ALA A 466 13.59 17.70 31.68
N GLU A 467 12.33 17.25 31.75
CA GLU A 467 12.00 15.83 31.93
C GLU A 467 12.50 14.98 30.76
N GLN A 468 12.31 15.47 29.53
CA GLN A 468 12.79 14.76 28.35
C GLN A 468 14.31 14.67 28.33
N GLU A 469 15.03 15.74 28.68
CA GLU A 469 16.49 15.73 28.77
C GLU A 469 17.00 14.78 29.85
N ALA A 470 16.44 14.85 31.06
CA ALA A 470 16.78 13.93 32.14
C ALA A 470 16.53 12.47 31.74
N THR A 471 15.41 12.20 31.06
CA THR A 471 15.08 10.87 30.54
C THR A 471 16.05 10.42 29.44
N ARG A 472 16.41 11.29 28.49
CA ARG A 472 17.41 11.00 27.45
C ARG A 472 18.76 10.64 28.06
N LYS A 473 19.21 11.43 29.04
CA LYS A 473 20.47 11.19 29.75
C LYS A 473 20.44 9.86 30.49
N HIS A 474 19.35 9.59 31.23
CA HIS A 474 19.16 8.32 31.90
C HIS A 474 19.18 7.13 30.92
N ILE A 475 18.50 7.23 29.78
CA ILE A 475 18.49 6.17 28.76
C ILE A 475 19.90 5.96 28.17
N LEU A 476 20.60 7.06 27.86
CA LEU A 476 21.94 7.01 27.31
C LEU A 476 22.91 6.29 28.28
N GLU A 477 22.93 6.72 29.54
CA GLU A 477 23.85 6.21 30.56
C GLU A 477 23.50 4.77 30.97
N THR A 478 22.21 4.43 31.06
CA THR A 478 21.74 3.14 31.60
C THR A 478 21.63 2.07 30.53
N TYR A 479 21.27 2.38 29.28
CA TYR A 479 20.98 1.35 28.28
C TYR A 479 21.91 1.42 27.05
N ILE A 480 22.44 2.60 26.71
CA ILE A 480 23.20 2.81 25.45
C ILE A 480 24.71 2.84 25.68
N ALA A 481 25.20 3.29 26.83
CA ALA A 481 26.64 3.33 27.11
C ALA A 481 27.24 1.92 27.07
N THR A 482 28.41 1.78 26.44
CA THR A 482 29.14 0.51 26.31
C THR A 482 29.61 -0.08 27.65
N GLN A 483 29.72 0.77 28.66
CA GLN A 483 30.12 0.41 30.02
C GLN A 483 28.93 0.19 30.95
N SER A 484 27.69 0.26 30.45
CA SER A 484 26.52 0.03 31.28
C SER A 484 26.31 -1.45 31.58
N VAL A 485 25.96 -1.75 32.83
CA VAL A 485 25.52 -3.09 33.26
C VAL A 485 24.17 -3.51 32.65
N HIS A 486 23.37 -2.54 32.16
CA HIS A 486 22.09 -2.77 31.49
C HIS A 486 22.16 -2.42 29.99
N GLN A 487 23.35 -2.55 29.40
CA GLN A 487 23.55 -2.27 27.98
C GLN A 487 22.61 -3.13 27.12
N VAL A 488 21.76 -2.49 26.32
CA VAL A 488 20.89 -3.20 25.37
C VAL A 488 21.65 -3.66 24.13
N ASN A 489 21.23 -4.80 23.59
CA ASN A 489 21.84 -5.41 22.41
C ASN A 489 21.39 -4.73 21.11
N ILE A 490 22.03 -3.61 20.78
CA ILE A 490 21.85 -2.87 19.52
C ILE A 490 23.13 -2.84 18.69
N SER A 491 23.00 -2.62 17.39
CA SER A 491 24.11 -2.52 16.45
C SER A 491 25.10 -1.39 16.82
N HIS A 492 26.39 -1.61 16.54
CA HIS A 492 27.43 -0.61 16.81
C HIS A 492 27.19 0.71 16.07
N LEU A 493 26.68 0.63 14.84
CA LEU A 493 26.30 1.80 14.04
C LEU A 493 25.23 2.64 14.73
N GLU A 494 24.16 2.00 15.21
CA GLU A 494 23.06 2.67 15.89
C GLU A 494 23.52 3.29 17.20
N ARG A 495 24.30 2.54 18.00
CA ARG A 495 24.88 3.03 19.26
C ARG A 495 25.71 4.30 19.06
N ASN A 496 26.61 4.30 18.08
CA ASN A 496 27.45 5.46 17.78
C ASN A 496 26.64 6.64 17.23
N THR A 497 25.56 6.35 16.48
CA THR A 497 24.65 7.39 15.99
C THR A 497 23.95 8.10 17.16
N ILE A 498 23.44 7.36 18.13
CA ILE A 498 22.80 7.91 19.34
C ILE A 498 23.80 8.71 20.17
N ILE A 499 24.97 8.13 20.47
CA ILE A 499 26.02 8.79 21.24
C ILE A 499 26.50 10.06 20.52
N GLY A 500 26.72 10.01 19.21
CA GLY A 500 27.14 11.16 18.42
C GLY A 500 26.11 12.30 18.41
N ARG A 501 24.82 11.97 18.34
CA ARG A 501 23.73 12.96 18.39
C ARG A 501 23.57 13.59 19.78
N LEU A 502 23.74 12.82 20.85
CA LEU A 502 23.56 13.29 22.23
C LEU A 502 24.82 13.91 22.85
N SER A 503 26.01 13.60 22.34
CA SER A 503 27.27 14.21 22.79
C SER A 503 27.54 15.58 22.19
N ASN A 504 26.83 15.94 21.11
CA ASN A 504 26.99 17.22 20.44
C ASN A 504 26.29 18.33 21.24
N LYS A 505 27.05 18.95 22.16
CA LYS A 505 26.57 19.91 23.18
C LYS A 505 25.78 21.10 22.62
N GLN A 506 25.95 21.43 21.33
CA GLN A 506 25.22 22.52 20.67
C GLN A 506 23.71 22.26 20.49
N TYR A 507 23.24 21.02 20.59
CA TYR A 507 21.86 20.66 20.26
C TYR A 507 21.12 19.83 21.33
N THR A 508 21.76 19.52 22.47
CA THR A 508 21.27 18.56 23.49
C THR A 508 19.86 18.86 24.02
N GLU A 509 19.50 20.13 24.15
CA GLU A 509 18.15 20.57 24.59
C GLU A 509 17.09 20.47 23.47
N SER A 510 17.52 20.44 22.21
CA SER A 510 16.68 20.37 21.02
C SER A 510 16.56 18.96 20.43
N VAL A 511 17.34 17.98 20.91
CA VAL A 511 17.30 16.61 20.40
C VAL A 511 15.97 15.96 20.82
N PRO A 512 15.13 15.54 19.86
CA PRO A 512 13.87 14.87 20.17
C PRO A 512 14.07 13.48 20.80
N MET A 513 13.03 12.89 21.39
CA MET A 513 13.07 11.50 21.88
C MET A 513 13.27 10.48 20.74
N GLU A 514 12.97 10.89 19.52
CA GLU A 514 13.11 10.19 18.25
C GLU A 514 14.57 9.82 17.94
N VAL A 515 15.54 10.39 18.67
CA VAL A 515 16.94 9.94 18.62
C VAL A 515 17.09 8.46 18.95
N PHE A 516 16.18 7.87 19.73
CA PHE A 516 16.22 6.46 20.09
C PHE A 516 15.39 5.55 19.18
N ASP A 517 14.74 6.06 18.13
CA ASP A 517 13.77 5.27 17.34
C ASP A 517 14.40 4.06 16.64
N GLY A 518 15.64 4.19 16.17
CA GLY A 518 16.38 3.09 15.55
C GLY A 518 16.65 1.97 16.57
N ALA A 519 17.21 2.32 17.73
CA ALA A 519 17.43 1.38 18.84
C ALA A 519 16.12 0.79 19.39
N PHE A 520 15.06 1.59 19.53
CA PHE A 520 13.75 1.14 19.96
C PHE A 520 13.20 0.05 19.04
N ARG A 521 13.31 0.25 17.72
CA ARG A 521 12.91 -0.74 16.73
C ARG A 521 13.78 -2.00 16.80
N GLU A 522 15.11 -1.87 16.88
CA GLU A 522 16.01 -3.04 17.00
C GLU A 522 15.68 -3.90 18.23
N ILE A 523 15.48 -3.28 19.40
CA ILE A 523 15.14 -3.99 20.63
C ILE A 523 13.73 -4.56 20.59
N THR A 524 12.76 -3.85 20.02
CA THR A 524 11.40 -4.39 19.89
C THR A 524 11.38 -5.64 19.01
N LEU A 525 12.18 -5.66 17.93
CA LEU A 525 12.34 -6.84 17.09
C LEU A 525 13.02 -7.99 17.85
N LEU A 526 14.04 -7.70 18.65
CA LEU A 526 14.72 -8.70 19.49
C LEU A 526 13.76 -9.32 20.51
N VAL A 527 12.97 -8.49 21.21
CA VAL A 527 11.96 -8.93 22.18
C VAL A 527 10.88 -9.75 21.49
N THR A 528 10.41 -9.30 20.33
CA THR A 528 9.46 -10.03 19.51
C THR A 528 9.96 -11.44 19.18
N SER A 529 11.17 -11.55 18.64
CA SER A 529 11.68 -12.82 18.13
C SER A 529 12.04 -13.80 19.25
N ASN A 530 12.51 -13.29 20.40
CA ASN A 530 13.18 -14.12 21.40
C ASN A 530 12.41 -14.26 22.72
N LEU A 531 11.45 -13.38 23.00
CA LEU A 531 10.76 -13.31 24.30
C LEU A 531 9.24 -13.33 24.18
N LEU A 532 8.67 -12.72 23.14
CA LEU A 532 7.22 -12.52 23.08
C LEU A 532 6.45 -13.84 23.04
N ALA A 533 6.84 -14.80 22.21
CA ALA A 533 6.12 -16.07 22.09
C ALA A 533 6.13 -16.87 23.40
N THR A 534 7.27 -16.90 24.10
CA THR A 534 7.41 -17.61 25.38
C THR A 534 6.71 -16.88 26.52
N PHE A 535 6.72 -15.54 26.51
CA PHE A 535 5.94 -14.73 27.45
C PHE A 535 4.44 -14.96 27.28
N LEU A 536 3.93 -14.93 26.05
CA LEU A 536 2.50 -15.17 25.79
C LEU A 536 2.06 -16.58 26.19
N ALA A 537 2.99 -17.55 26.21
CA ALA A 537 2.74 -18.92 26.68
C ALA A 537 3.00 -19.10 28.19
N SER A 538 3.50 -18.09 28.90
CA SER A 538 3.83 -18.18 30.32
C SER A 538 2.58 -18.35 31.19
N GLU A 539 2.71 -19.06 32.30
CA GLU A 539 1.60 -19.29 33.23
C GLU A 539 1.05 -17.98 33.79
N GLU A 540 1.93 -17.01 34.05
CA GLU A 540 1.57 -15.71 34.62
C GLU A 540 0.71 -14.90 33.64
N TYR A 541 1.09 -14.87 32.36
CA TYR A 541 0.31 -14.19 31.33
C TYR A 541 -1.02 -14.90 31.07
N GLN A 542 -1.02 -16.23 30.99
CA GLN A 542 -2.23 -17.03 30.79
C GLN A 542 -3.20 -16.92 31.98
N ALA A 543 -2.69 -16.82 33.21
CA ALA A 543 -3.52 -16.58 34.39
C ALA A 543 -4.14 -15.17 34.37
N TRP A 544 -3.36 -14.16 33.96
CA TRP A 544 -3.86 -12.79 33.82
C TRP A 544 -4.94 -12.69 32.74
N THR A 545 -4.72 -13.28 31.54
CA THR A 545 -5.74 -13.25 30.47
C THR A 545 -7.02 -13.97 30.89
N GLN A 546 -6.93 -15.13 31.55
CA GLN A 546 -8.10 -15.82 32.08
C GLN A 546 -8.83 -15.02 33.15
N LYS A 547 -8.11 -14.25 33.99
CA LYS A 547 -8.72 -13.37 34.97
C LYS A 547 -9.47 -12.23 34.28
N MET A 548 -8.86 -11.56 33.31
CA MET A 548 -9.49 -10.48 32.54
C MET A 548 -10.71 -10.99 31.77
N ASP A 549 -10.63 -12.16 31.12
CA ASP A 549 -11.78 -12.76 30.42
C ASP A 549 -12.96 -13.04 31.37
N ARG A 550 -12.69 -13.43 32.62
CA ARG A 550 -13.72 -13.63 33.64
C ARG A 550 -14.30 -12.30 34.10
N GLU A 551 -13.47 -11.28 34.30
CA GLU A 551 -13.90 -9.94 34.69
C GLU A 551 -14.74 -9.29 33.58
N ASP A 552 -14.33 -9.40 32.31
CA ASP A 552 -15.09 -8.90 31.16
C ASP A 552 -16.44 -9.61 31.02
N LYS A 553 -16.47 -10.94 31.18
CA LYS A 553 -17.73 -11.71 31.21
C LYS A 553 -18.61 -11.29 32.39
N LEU A 554 -18.02 -11.07 33.56
CA LEU A 554 -18.76 -10.62 34.74
C LEU A 554 -19.33 -9.21 34.53
N VAL A 555 -18.55 -8.27 33.99
CA VAL A 555 -19.01 -6.91 33.65
C VAL A 555 -20.12 -6.96 32.60
N ALA A 556 -19.98 -7.79 31.58
CA ALA A 556 -21.03 -7.99 30.58
C ALA A 556 -22.33 -8.54 31.20
N LEU A 557 -22.23 -9.54 32.08
CA LEU A 557 -23.37 -10.10 32.82
C LEU A 557 -24.00 -9.08 33.78
N LEU A 558 -23.21 -8.30 34.49
CA LEU A 558 -23.72 -7.26 35.40
C LEU A 558 -24.42 -6.14 34.63
N ARG A 559 -23.91 -5.75 33.45
CA ARG A 559 -24.60 -4.80 32.54
C ARG A 559 -25.89 -5.39 31.99
N GLN A 560 -25.87 -6.65 31.56
CA GLN A 560 -27.07 -7.34 31.05
C GLN A 560 -28.17 -7.44 32.12
N ASN A 561 -27.78 -7.63 33.38
CA ASN A 561 -28.70 -7.69 34.52
C ASN A 561 -29.01 -6.32 35.16
N GLN A 562 -28.59 -5.21 34.54
CA GLN A 562 -28.79 -3.83 35.05
C GLN A 562 -28.22 -3.59 36.46
N LEU A 563 -27.24 -4.40 36.88
CA LEU A 563 -26.55 -4.27 38.17
C LEU A 563 -25.37 -3.30 38.10
N LEU A 564 -24.97 -2.90 36.89
CA LEU A 564 -24.00 -1.84 36.62
C LEU A 564 -24.72 -0.76 35.80
N ASN A 565 -25.04 0.37 36.45
CA ASN A 565 -25.63 1.52 35.77
C ASN A 565 -24.60 2.16 34.85
N VAL A 566 -25.01 2.39 33.60
CA VAL A 566 -24.27 3.20 32.63
C VAL A 566 -24.26 4.63 33.15
N CYS A 567 -23.09 5.13 33.53
CA CYS A 567 -22.85 6.58 33.64
C CYS A 567 -22.33 7.10 32.31
#